data_AF-A0A667II07-F1
#
_entry.id   AF-A0A667II07-F1
#
_cell.length_a   1.000
_cell.length_b   1.000
_cell.length_c   1.000
_cell.angle_alpha   90.00
_cell.angle_beta   90.00
_cell.angle_gamma   90.00
#
_symmetry.space_group_name_H-M   'P 1'
#
loop_
_entity.id
_entity.type
_entity.pdbx_description
1 polymer ?
#
loop_
_entity_poly.entity_id
_entity_poly.type
_entity_poly.pdbx_seq_one_letter_code
_entity_poly.pdbx_strand_id
1 'polypeptide(L)' 'MIDLLTPCSPGDPGAIEMTWMDVPGDKLLEPVVCMSDMLRSLSNTKPTVNEHDLLKLKKFTEDFGQEG' A
#
# COMPACT_ATOMS: atom_id res chain seq x y z
N MET A 1 -12.41 27.98 -10.21
CA MET A 1 -11.09 27.49 -9.76
C MET A 1 -11.39 26.66 -8.53
N ILE A 2 -11.00 25.38 -8.49
CA ILE A 2 -11.35 24.50 -7.38
C ILE A 2 -10.39 24.81 -6.23
N ASP A 3 -10.95 25.14 -5.08
CA ASP A 3 -10.25 25.57 -3.88
C ASP A 3 -10.00 24.35 -2.99
N LEU A 4 -9.14 23.43 -3.42
CA LEU A 4 -8.78 22.21 -2.67
C LEU A 4 -7.38 22.34 -2.06
N LEU A 5 -7.18 21.68 -0.93
CA LEU A 5 -5.92 21.60 -0.21
C LEU A 5 -5.33 20.19 -0.33
N THR A 6 -4.05 20.12 -0.69
CA THR A 6 -3.30 18.86 -0.79
C THR A 6 -2.04 18.96 0.07
N PRO A 7 -1.63 17.87 0.75
CA PRO A 7 -0.39 17.90 1.53
C PRO A 7 0.82 18.17 0.63
N CYS A 8 1.74 19.00 1.11
CA CYS A 8 2.98 19.35 0.42
C CYS A 8 4.15 19.42 1.42
N SER A 9 5.38 19.53 0.92
CA SER A 9 6.56 19.70 1.76
C SER A 9 6.66 21.15 2.26
N PRO A 10 7.24 21.42 3.44
CA PRO A 10 7.36 22.79 3.97
C PRO A 10 8.13 23.78 3.08
N GLY A 11 8.99 23.27 2.19
CA GLY A 11 9.77 24.09 1.25
C GLY A 11 9.05 24.37 -0.07
N ASP A 12 7.87 23.82 -0.31
CA ASP A 12 7.16 23.97 -1.57
C ASP A 12 6.57 25.40 -1.69
N PRO A 13 6.66 26.04 -2.87
CA PRO A 13 6.06 27.36 -3.08
C PRO A 13 4.56 27.35 -2.79
N GLY A 14 4.10 28.24 -1.91
CA GLY A 14 2.70 28.32 -1.51
C GLY A 14 2.29 27.33 -0.41
N ALA A 15 3.25 26.65 0.23
CA ALA A 15 2.98 25.85 1.43
C ALA A 15 2.39 26.72 2.54
N ILE A 16 1.31 26.23 3.15
CA ILE A 16 0.64 26.87 4.29
C ILE A 16 0.77 25.93 5.48
N GLU A 17 1.28 26.44 6.61
CA GLU A 17 1.42 25.66 7.84
C GLU A 17 0.05 25.40 8.47
N MET A 18 -0.39 24.14 8.43
CA MET A 18 -1.61 23.65 9.07
C MET A 18 -1.58 22.12 9.18
N THR A 19 -2.53 21.54 9.91
CA THR A 19 -2.72 20.09 9.99
C THR A 19 -3.99 19.65 9.27
N TRP A 20 -4.19 18.34 9.11
CA TRP A 20 -5.43 17.82 8.50
C TRP A 20 -6.69 18.16 9.30
N MET A 21 -6.57 18.47 10.60
CA MET A 21 -7.69 18.91 11.45
C MET A 21 -8.25 20.27 11.03
N ASP A 22 -7.44 21.07 10.35
CA ASP A 22 -7.77 22.42 9.91
C ASP A 22 -8.36 22.42 8.48
N VAL A 23 -8.32 21.27 7.78
CA VAL A 23 -8.80 21.12 6.41
C VAL A 23 -10.29 20.72 6.41
N PRO A 24 -11.20 21.50 5.79
CA PRO A 24 -12.59 21.10 5.65
C PRO A 24 -12.73 19.80 4.85
N GLY A 25 -13.69 18.95 5.22
CA GLY A 25 -13.83 17.61 4.63
C GLY A 25 -14.15 17.59 3.13
N ASP A 26 -14.78 18.64 2.59
CA ASP A 26 -15.08 18.82 1.17
C ASP A 26 -13.92 19.49 0.38
N LYS A 27 -12.83 19.82 1.08
CA LYS A 27 -11.69 20.58 0.54
C LYS A 27 -10.40 19.77 0.49
N LEU A 28 -10.40 18.53 1.00
CA LEU A 28 -9.25 17.65 0.94
C LEU A 28 -9.07 17.10 -0.48
N LEU A 29 -7.88 17.28 -1.04
CA LEU A 29 -7.40 16.59 -2.23
C LEU A 29 -6.32 15.60 -1.83
N GLU A 30 -6.71 14.33 -1.69
CA GLU A 30 -5.80 13.26 -1.32
C GLU A 30 -4.74 13.02 -2.41
N PRO A 31 -3.48 12.70 -2.02
CA PRO A 31 -2.47 12.31 -2.98
C PRO A 31 -2.84 10.97 -3.62
N VAL A 32 -2.52 10.82 -4.91
CA VAL A 32 -2.70 9.55 -5.61
C VAL A 32 -1.67 8.52 -5.14
N VAL A 33 -2.10 7.26 -5.02
CA VAL A 33 -1.17 6.14 -4.78
C VAL A 33 -0.20 6.03 -5.95
N CYS A 34 1.09 5.98 -5.66
CA CYS A 34 2.14 5.90 -6.67
C CYS A 34 2.98 4.62 -6.54
N MET A 35 3.83 4.36 -7.53
CA MET A 35 4.66 3.15 -7.54
C MET A 35 5.60 3.07 -6.33
N SER A 36 6.10 4.20 -5.81
CA SER A 36 6.93 4.18 -4.60
C SER A 36 6.15 3.73 -3.36
N ASP A 37 4.85 3.97 -3.28
CA ASP A 37 4.02 3.42 -2.19
C ASP A 37 3.90 1.90 -2.27
N MET A 38 3.73 1.38 -3.49
CA MET A 38 3.67 -0.06 -3.74
C MET A 38 5.01 -0.74 -3.42
N LEU A 39 6.13 -0.15 -3.85
CA LEU A 39 7.47 -0.66 -3.56
C LEU A 39 7.76 -0.67 -2.06
N ARG A 40 7.42 0.41 -1.35
CA ARG A 40 7.56 0.50 0.11
C ARG A 40 6.67 -0.53 0.84
N SER A 41 5.47 -0.79 0.34
CA SER A 41 4.57 -1.81 0.91
C SER A 41 5.12 -3.23 0.70
N LEU A 42 5.66 -3.49 -0.49
CA LEU A 42 6.30 -4.76 -0.84
C LEU A 42 7.56 -5.01 0.00
N SER A 43 8.42 -4.01 0.18
CA SER A 43 9.65 -4.17 0.97
C SER A 43 9.39 -4.50 2.44
N ASN A 44 8.24 -4.08 2.97
CA ASN A 44 7.85 -4.27 4.36
C ASN A 44 6.99 -5.52 4.60
N THR A 45 6.54 -6.20 3.53
CA THR A 45 5.69 -7.39 3.63
C THR A 45 6.47 -8.62 3.21
N LYS A 46 6.69 -9.55 4.15
CA LYS A 46 7.40 -10.80 3.85
C LYS A 46 6.44 -11.86 3.29
N PRO A 47 6.91 -12.75 2.38
CA PRO A 47 6.14 -13.91 1.96
C PRO A 47 5.72 -14.76 3.17
N THR A 48 4.48 -15.21 3.20
CA THR A 48 3.90 -16.00 4.30
C THR A 48 4.10 -17.50 4.11
N VAL A 49 4.19 -17.96 2.86
CA VAL A 49 4.40 -19.37 2.52
C VAL A 49 5.88 -19.62 2.32
N ASN A 50 6.43 -20.58 3.06
CA ASN A 50 7.82 -21.00 2.92
C ASN A 50 7.94 -22.29 2.10
N GLU A 51 9.17 -22.68 1.77
CA GLU A 51 9.43 -23.87 0.96
C GLU A 51 8.93 -25.17 1.60
N HIS A 52 8.96 -25.27 2.93
CA HIS A 52 8.50 -26.46 3.62
C HIS A 52 6.98 -26.65 3.53
N ASP A 53 6.21 -25.56 3.50
CA ASP A 53 4.77 -25.62 3.23
C ASP A 53 4.50 -26.17 1.82
N LEU A 54 5.29 -25.73 0.84
CA LEU A 54 5.20 -26.23 -0.54
C LEU A 54 5.56 -27.72 -0.66
N LEU A 55 6.56 -28.18 0.08
CA LEU A 55 6.95 -29.61 0.08
C LEU A 55 5.84 -30.51 0.62
N LYS A 56 5.13 -30.07 1.67
CA LYS A 56 3.97 -30.83 2.20
C LYS A 56 2.85 -30.91 1.18
N LEU A 57 2.53 -29.80 0.53
CA LEU A 57 1.50 -29.75 -0.50
C LEU A 57 1.86 -30.65 -1.69
N LYS A 58 3.11 -30.58 -2.14
CA LYS A 58 3.61 -31.42 -3.22
C LYS A 58 3.50 -32.91 -2.88
N LYS A 59 3.93 -33.32 -1.68
CA LYS A 59 3.81 -34.71 -1.23
C LYS A 59 2.35 -35.18 -1.23
N PHE A 60 1.44 -34.38 -0.70
CA PHE A 60 0.01 -34.70 -0.74
C PHE A 60 -0.50 -34.90 -2.18
N THR A 61 -0.13 -34.01 -3.09
CA THR A 61 -0.51 -34.14 -4.51
C THR A 61 0.07 -35.39 -5.16
N GLU A 62 1.32 -35.76 -4.85
CA GLU A 62 1.97 -36.96 -5.36
C GLU A 62 1.35 -38.27 -4.82
N ASP A 63 0.98 -38.28 -3.54
CA ASP A 63 0.43 -39.47 -2.86
C ASP A 63 -1.02 -39.76 -3.29
N PHE A 64 -1.81 -38.73 -3.63
CA PHE A 64 -3.27 -38.85 -3.82
C PHE A 64 -3.79 -38.45 -5.22
N GLY A 65 -3.04 -37.64 -5.99
CA GLY A 65 -3.47 -37.22 -7.32
C GLY A 65 -4.73 -36.33 -7.31
N GLN A 66 -5.59 -36.47 -8.32
CA GLN A 66 -6.83 -35.69 -8.44
C GLN A 66 -8.08 -36.37 -7.85
N GLU A 67 -8.07 -37.70 -7.71
CA GLU A 67 -9.19 -38.50 -7.21
C GLU A 67 -8.94 -39.02 -5.78
N GLY A 68 -8.02 -38.36 -5.08
CA GLY A 68 -7.58 -38.65 -3.71
C GLY A 68 -8.64 -38.68 -2.64
#